data_AF-A0A7C6UHX3-F1
#
_entry.id   AF-A0A7C6UHX3-F1
#
_cell.length_a   1.000
_cell.length_b   1.000
_cell.length_c   1.000
_cell.angle_alpha   90.00
_cell.angle_beta   90.00
_cell.angle_gamma   90.00
#
_symmetry.space_group_name_H-M   'P 1'
#
loop_
_entity.id
_entity.type
_entity.pdbx_description
1 polymer ?
#
loop_
_entity_poly.entity_id
_entity_poly.type
_entity_poly.pdbx_seq_one_letter_code
_entity_poly.pdbx_strand_id
1 'polypeptide(L)'
;MTTQIPLANFLEERCNLCVNCQKIGPSNNIGIINDKPSWKKNCGFCQACIQCCPQKAIHIKNEDPERRYQNPHIKIKDIILR
;
A
#
# COMPACT_ATOMS: atom_id res chain seq x y z
N MET A 1 22.16 -2.42 9.01
CA MET A 1 21.66 -1.12 8.52
C MET A 1 20.31 -1.32 7.86
N THR A 2 19.25 -1.39 8.65
CA THR A 2 17.86 -1.43 8.15
C THR A 2 17.11 -0.39 8.95
N THR A 3 17.08 0.83 8.45
CA THR A 3 16.24 1.88 9.02
C THR A 3 14.79 1.46 8.82
N GLN A 4 14.24 0.77 9.81
CA GLN A 4 12.81 0.63 10.02
C GLN A 4 12.24 2.05 10.08
N ILE A 5 11.43 2.39 9.09
CA ILE A 5 10.62 3.60 9.12
C ILE A 5 9.45 3.29 10.07
N PRO A 6 9.25 4.10 11.13
CA PRO A 6 8.48 3.69 12.31
C PRO A 6 6.97 3.92 12.12
N LEU A 7 6.41 3.45 11.01
CA LEU A 7 5.03 3.73 10.64
C LEU A 7 4.45 2.47 9.99
N ALA A 8 4.06 1.56 10.89
CA ALA A 8 3.95 0.11 10.74
C ALA A 8 3.00 -0.35 9.62
N ASN A 9 3.48 -0.29 8.38
CA ASN A 9 2.93 -1.09 7.30
C ASN A 9 3.67 -2.43 7.26
N PHE A 10 3.00 -3.52 7.61
CA PHE A 10 3.51 -4.88 7.45
C PHE A 10 3.19 -5.39 6.04
N LEU A 11 4.10 -6.15 5.45
CA LEU A 11 3.93 -6.75 4.13
C LEU A 11 3.88 -8.28 4.26
N GLU A 12 2.79 -8.89 3.80
CA GLU A 12 2.63 -10.34 3.74
C GLU A 12 3.22 -10.93 2.44
N GLU A 13 3.52 -12.23 2.47
CA GLU A 13 4.15 -12.97 1.37
C GLU A 13 3.29 -13.04 0.09
N ARG A 14 1.98 -12.89 0.21
CA ARG A 14 1.06 -12.82 -0.94
C ARG A 14 1.23 -11.56 -1.81
N CYS A 15 2.15 -10.66 -1.45
CA CYS A 15 2.53 -9.56 -2.32
C CYS A 15 3.15 -10.09 -3.63
N ASN A 16 2.52 -9.77 -4.75
CA ASN A 16 2.97 -10.17 -6.09
C ASN A 16 3.67 -9.04 -6.87
N LEU A 17 4.11 -7.98 -6.18
CA LEU A 17 4.76 -6.81 -6.78
C LEU A 17 4.02 -6.15 -7.95
N CYS A 18 2.68 -6.14 -7.92
CA CYS A 18 1.87 -5.42 -8.93
C CYS A 18 2.06 -3.89 -8.97
N VAL A 19 2.85 -3.32 -8.05
CA VAL A 19 3.18 -1.89 -7.91
C VAL A 19 2.00 -0.90 -7.81
N ASN A 20 0.75 -1.35 -7.65
CA ASN A 20 -0.42 -0.46 -7.51
C ASN A 20 -0.30 0.47 -6.30
N CYS A 21 0.29 0.01 -5.21
CA CYS A 21 0.52 0.82 -4.00
C CYS A 21 1.38 2.06 -4.27
N GLN A 22 2.34 1.97 -5.19
CA GLN A 22 3.17 3.11 -5.62
C GLN A 22 2.38 4.13 -6.43
N LYS A 23 1.44 3.65 -7.26
CA LYS A 23 0.67 4.48 -8.20
C LYS A 23 -0.56 5.16 -7.58
N ILE A 24 -1.16 4.54 -6.56
CA ILE A 24 -2.40 5.04 -5.94
C ILE A 24 -2.17 6.19 -4.96
N GLY A 25 -0.95 6.32 -4.42
CA GLY A 25 -0.64 7.29 -3.38
C GLY A 25 -0.37 8.68 -3.95
N PRO A 26 -0.94 9.77 -3.37
CA PRO A 26 -0.81 11.13 -3.91
C PRO A 26 0.60 11.72 -3.83
N SER A 27 1.51 11.08 -3.09
CA SER A 27 2.80 11.66 -2.71
C SER A 27 4.00 10.88 -3.26
N ASN A 28 3.80 9.84 -4.09
CA ASN A 28 4.88 8.99 -4.61
C ASN A 28 5.86 8.50 -3.51
N ASN A 29 5.27 8.09 -2.39
CA ASN A 29 5.98 7.78 -1.14
C ASN A 29 6.39 6.31 -1.01
N ILE A 30 6.18 5.49 -2.03
CA ILE A 30 6.53 4.08 -2.01
C ILE A 30 7.55 3.82 -3.12
N GLY A 31 8.73 3.35 -2.72
CA GLY A 31 9.75 2.81 -3.64
C GLY A 31 9.73 1.27 -3.64
N ILE A 32 10.52 0.67 -4.51
CA ILE A 32 10.78 -0.78 -4.51
C ILE A 32 12.24 -0.99 -4.09
N ILE A 33 12.47 -1.78 -3.06
CA ILE A 33 13.81 -2.13 -2.55
C ILE A 33 13.82 -3.63 -2.28
N ASN A 34 14.79 -4.35 -2.84
CA ASN A 34 14.93 -5.81 -2.72
C ASN A 34 13.61 -6.54 -3.05
N ASP A 35 13.01 -6.18 -4.18
CA ASP A 35 11.75 -6.78 -4.65
C ASP A 35 10.61 -6.69 -3.63
N LYS A 36 10.57 -5.61 -2.83
CA LYS A 36 9.49 -5.31 -1.89
C LYS A 36 9.13 -3.82 -1.90
N PRO A 37 7.83 -3.48 -1.76
CA PRO A 37 7.43 -2.11 -1.48
C PRO A 37 8.08 -1.58 -0.20
N SER A 38 8.60 -0.37 -0.26
CA SER A 38 9.23 0.33 0.85
C SER A 38 8.69 1.75 0.95
N TRP A 39 8.15 2.11 2.11
CA TRP A 39 7.55 3.42 2.36
C TRP A 39 8.63 4.41 2.78
N LYS A 40 8.64 5.60 2.16
CA LYS A 40 9.54 6.71 2.50
C LYS A 40 9.10 7.40 3.80
N LYS A 41 10.01 8.18 4.39
CA LYS A 41 9.80 8.90 5.66
C LYS A 41 8.64 9.90 5.65
N ASN A 42 8.26 10.41 4.49
CA ASN A 42 7.22 11.43 4.29
C ASN A 42 5.82 10.83 4.06
N CYS A 43 5.59 9.56 4.41
CA CYS A 43 4.27 8.93 4.32
C CYS A 43 3.25 9.63 5.24
N GLY A 44 2.29 10.35 4.65
CA GLY A 44 1.21 11.03 5.38
C GLY A 44 0.02 10.15 5.76
N PHE A 45 0.14 8.81 5.73
CA PHE A 45 -0.92 7.87 6.11
C PHE A 45 -2.29 8.05 5.45
N CYS A 46 -2.33 8.35 4.16
CA CYS A 46 -3.60 8.36 3.42
C CYS A 46 -4.29 6.97 3.33
N GLN A 47 -3.57 5.89 3.67
CA GLN A 47 -4.03 4.49 3.63
C GLN A 47 -4.49 3.98 2.24
N ALA A 48 -4.33 4.76 1.17
CA ALA A 48 -4.71 4.36 -0.18
C ALA A 48 -4.04 3.03 -0.61
N CYS A 49 -2.76 2.86 -0.28
CA CYS A 49 -2.03 1.61 -0.57
C CYS A 49 -2.60 0.38 0.15
N ILE A 50 -3.12 0.52 1.36
CA ILE A 50 -3.74 -0.56 2.13
C ILE A 50 -5.11 -0.89 1.54
N GLN A 51 -5.96 0.12 1.34
CA GLN A 51 -7.33 -0.03 0.83
C GLN A 51 -7.37 -0.61 -0.59
N CYS A 52 -6.41 -0.24 -1.44
CA CYS A 52 -6.40 -0.59 -2.85
C CYS A 52 -5.45 -1.74 -3.21
N CYS A 53 -4.81 -2.40 -2.23
CA CYS A 53 -3.97 -3.55 -2.51
C CYS A 53 -4.84 -4.74 -2.98
N PRO A 54 -4.73 -5.20 -4.24
CA PRO A 54 -5.56 -6.30 -4.73
C PRO A 54 -5.28 -7.63 -4.01
N GLN A 55 -4.05 -7.79 -3.52
CA GLN A 55 -3.66 -8.95 -2.73
C GLN A 55 -3.95 -8.77 -1.24
N LYS A 56 -4.47 -7.61 -0.83
CA LYS A 56 -4.61 -7.19 0.58
C LYS A 56 -3.33 -7.31 1.42
N ALA A 57 -2.15 -7.45 0.81
CA ALA A 57 -0.88 -7.80 1.46
C ALA A 57 -0.23 -6.73 2.36
N ILE A 58 -0.78 -5.52 2.40
CA ILE A 58 -0.24 -4.39 3.18
C ILE A 58 -1.17 -4.17 4.38
N HIS A 59 -0.61 -4.10 5.59
CA HIS A 59 -1.34 -4.10 6.86
C HIS A 59 -0.84 -3.03 7.82
N ILE A 60 -1.72 -2.46 8.64
CA ILE A 60 -1.38 -1.66 9.82
C ILE A 60 -1.78 -2.38 11.10
N LYS A 61 -1.22 -1.96 12.24
CA LYS A 61 -1.57 -2.55 13.53
C LYS A 61 -3.10 -2.48 13.77
N ASN A 62 -3.69 -3.60 14.17
CA ASN A 62 -5.11 -3.75 14.52
C ASN A 62 -6.09 -3.50 13.36
N GLU A 63 -5.70 -3.75 12.11
CA GLU A 63 -6.60 -3.65 10.96
C GLU A 63 -7.19 -5.01 10.56
N ASP A 64 -8.40 -4.97 9.99
CA ASP A 64 -9.12 -6.12 9.43
C ASP A 64 -9.18 -5.98 7.89
N PRO A 65 -8.46 -6.81 7.12
CA PRO A 65 -8.45 -6.77 5.66
C PRO A 65 -9.82 -6.99 5.01
N GLU A 66 -10.75 -7.66 5.69
CA GLU A 66 -12.08 -7.96 5.16
C GLU A 66 -13.03 -6.76 5.26
N ARG A 67 -12.68 -5.76 6.07
CA ARG A 67 -13.45 -4.50 6.19
C ARG A 67 -13.06 -3.42 5.18
N ARG A 68 -12.09 -3.70 4.30
CA ARG A 68 -11.65 -2.76 3.26
C ARG A 68 -12.74 -2.64 2.19
N TYR A 69 -13.54 -1.59 2.30
CA TYR A 69 -14.61 -1.32 1.34
C TYR A 69 -14.04 -0.90 -0.02
N GLN A 70 -14.53 -1.54 -1.08
CA GLN A 70 -14.33 -1.11 -2.45
C GLN A 70 -15.69 -0.88 -3.08
N ASN A 71 -15.87 0.28 -3.70
CA ASN A 71 -17.10 0.55 -4.44
C ASN A 71 -17.18 -0.42 -5.64
N PRO A 72 -18.24 -1.25 -5.77
CA PRO A 72 -18.34 -2.25 -6.82
C PRO A 72 -18.41 -1.64 -8.23
N HIS A 73 -18.75 -0.35 -8.35
CA HIS A 73 -18.85 0.36 -9.62
C HIS A 73 -17.56 1.09 -10.03
N ILE A 74 -16.52 1.09 -9.18
CA ILE A 74 -15.25 1.79 -9.45
C ILE A 74 -14.12 0.77 -9.40
N LYS A 75 -13.32 0.71 -10.46
CA LYS A 75 -12.13 -0.18 -10.49
C LYS A 75 -10.93 0.59 -9.95
N ILE A 76 -9.99 -0.12 -9.31
CA ILE A 76 -8.76 0.50 -8.81
C ILE A 76 -8.02 1.31 -9.89
N LYS A 77 -8.02 0.81 -11.14
CA LYS A 77 -7.42 1.51 -12.28
C LYS A 77 -8.03 2.89 -12.57
N ASP A 78 -9.27 3.13 -12.14
CA ASP A 78 -9.98 4.40 -12.32
C ASP A 78 -9.60 5.43 -11.25
N ILE A 79 -8.96 4.98 -10.15
CA ILE A 79 -8.55 5.80 -9.00
C ILE A 79 -7.04 6.09 -9.03
N ILE A 80 -6.26 5.25 -9.71
CA ILE A 80 -4.81 5.43 -9.84
C ILE A 80 -4.51 6.82 -10.41
N LEU A 81 -3.74 7.60 -9.64
CA LEU A 81 -3.24 8.90 -10.03
C LEU A 81 -2.15 8.66 -11.09
N ARG A 82 -2.33 9.25 -12.27
CA ARG A 82 -1.38 9.15 -13.39
C ARG A 82 -0.10 9.91 -13.10
#